data_AF-A0A8I0J6S4-F1
#
_entry.id   AF-A0A8I0J6S4-F1
#
_cell.length_a   1.000
_cell.length_b   1.000
_cell.length_c   1.000
_cell.angle_alpha   90.00
_cell.angle_beta   90.00
_cell.angle_gamma   90.00
#
_symmetry.space_group_name_H-M   'P 1'
#
loop_
_entity.id
_entity.type
_entity.pdbx_description
1 polymer ?
#
loop_
_entity_poly.entity_id
_entity_poly.type
_entity_poly.pdbx_seq_one_letter_code
_entity_poly.pdbx_strand_id
1 'polypeptide(L)'
;MRKTLEGERDDWKGKFEGEVTKGKKAKINAELTDALSASGITNPSFVKAARALLEPRVAMDTDDASMDIGLGPMGIAEAVKRWAAGDEGKSFVAPAKGDNAKGNDGGHQQQTTKGDFGGDTKARTAAIAAKFPELEA
;
A
#
# COMPACT_ATOMS: atom_id res chain seq x y z
N MET A 1 21.16 21.65 49.16
CA MET A 1 21.77 22.26 47.96
C MET A 1 21.98 21.23 46.84
N ARG A 2 22.90 20.24 46.94
CA ARG A 2 23.13 19.26 45.84
C ARG A 2 21.90 18.43 45.45
N LYS A 3 21.17 17.88 46.43
CA LYS A 3 19.96 17.06 46.20
C LYS A 3 18.81 17.80 45.49
N THR A 4 18.73 19.12 45.69
CA THR A 4 17.72 19.98 45.04
C THR A 4 18.11 20.26 43.58
N LEU A 5 19.38 20.53 43.32
CA LEU A 5 19.92 20.75 41.98
C LEU A 5 19.88 19.48 41.12
N GLU A 6 20.06 18.30 41.73
CA GLU A 6 19.94 17.00 41.06
C GLU A 6 18.48 16.70 40.66
N GLY A 7 17.52 16.99 41.56
CA GLY A 7 16.09 16.84 41.25
C GLY A 7 15.62 17.78 40.14
N GLU A 8 16.06 19.05 40.17
CA GLU A 8 15.79 19.99 39.08
C GLU A 8 16.38 19.47 37.77
N ARG A 9 17.64 19.03 37.74
CA ARG A 9 18.26 18.47 36.53
C ARG A 9 17.48 17.28 35.96
N ASP A 10 17.04 16.37 36.82
CA ASP A 10 16.31 15.18 36.39
C ASP A 10 14.91 15.55 35.86
N ASP A 11 14.24 16.55 36.47
CA ASP A 11 12.98 17.12 35.95
C ASP A 11 13.17 17.82 34.59
N TRP A 12 14.25 18.61 34.44
CA TRP A 12 14.60 19.28 33.18
C TRP A 12 14.93 18.25 32.09
N LYS A 13 15.64 17.18 32.45
CA LYS A 13 15.97 16.08 31.54
C LYS A 13 14.71 15.33 31.11
N GLY A 14 13.82 14.99 32.04
CA GLY A 14 12.56 14.32 31.72
C GLY A 14 11.63 15.16 30.85
N LYS A 15 11.58 16.48 31.07
CA LYS A 15 10.83 17.41 30.20
C LYS A 15 11.42 17.45 28.79
N PHE A 16 12.74 17.59 28.68
CA PHE A 16 13.42 17.66 27.39
C PHE A 16 13.26 16.35 26.60
N GLU A 17 13.44 15.19 27.24
CA GLU A 17 13.20 13.88 26.62
C GLU A 17 11.74 13.72 26.19
N GLY A 18 10.79 14.18 27.00
CA GLY A 18 9.37 14.18 26.66
C GLY A 18 9.04 15.07 25.45
N GLU A 19 9.65 16.26 25.36
CA GLU A 19 9.48 17.18 24.23
C GLU A 19 10.13 16.64 22.95
N VAL A 20 11.34 16.08 23.04
CA VAL A 20 12.02 15.42 21.91
C VAL A 20 11.19 14.26 21.38
N THR A 21 10.63 13.45 22.27
CA THR A 21 9.79 12.31 21.87
C THR A 21 8.49 12.77 21.19
N LYS A 22 7.86 13.85 21.68
CA LYS A 22 6.68 14.45 21.03
C LYS A 22 7.01 15.01 19.65
N GLY A 23 8.14 15.71 19.52
CA GLY A 23 8.62 16.26 18.25
C GLY A 23 8.92 15.17 17.22
N LYS A 24 9.60 14.09 17.64
CA LYS A 24 9.87 12.92 16.78
C LYS A 24 8.57 12.25 16.32
N LYS A 25 7.60 12.04 17.23
CA LYS A 25 6.27 11.51 16.88
C LYS A 25 5.51 12.38 15.89
N ALA A 26 5.55 13.71 16.06
CA ALA A 26 4.89 14.63 15.14
C ALA A 26 5.51 14.57 13.73
N LYS A 27 6.84 14.52 13.64
CA LYS A 27 7.57 14.38 12.37
C LYS A 27 7.21 13.08 11.66
N ILE A 28 7.21 11.95 12.39
CA ILE A 28 6.84 10.64 11.87
C ILE A 28 5.38 10.62 11.39
N ASN A 29 4.47 11.22 12.15
CA ASN A 29 3.06 11.29 11.75
C ASN A 29 2.84 12.12 10.49
N ALA A 30 3.64 13.18 10.27
CA ALA A 30 3.63 13.93 9.03
C ALA A 30 4.18 13.09 7.87
N GLU A 31 5.34 12.46 8.05
CA GLU A 31 5.98 11.60 7.04
C GLU A 31 5.09 10.41 6.62
N LEU A 32 4.42 9.77 7.60
CA LEU A 32 3.47 8.68 7.35
C LEU A 32 2.27 9.18 6.54
N THR A 33 1.76 10.37 6.85
CA THR A 33 0.64 10.99 6.12
C THR A 33 1.02 11.33 4.68
N ASP A 34 2.22 11.84 4.46
CA ASP A 34 2.75 12.16 3.13
C ASP A 34 2.96 10.89 2.30
N ALA A 35 3.55 9.85 2.89
CA ALA A 35 3.76 8.56 2.25
C ALA A 35 2.45 7.84 1.89
N LEU A 36 1.43 7.90 2.76
CA LEU A 36 0.10 7.34 2.50
C LEU A 36 -0.57 8.06 1.33
N SER A 37 -0.50 9.39 1.31
CA SER A 37 -1.05 10.22 0.24
C SER A 37 -0.36 9.93 -1.10
N ALA A 38 0.99 9.83 -1.09
CA ALA A 38 1.79 9.47 -2.25
C ALA A 38 1.48 8.05 -2.79
N SER A 39 1.02 7.15 -1.91
CA SER A 39 0.64 5.77 -2.27
C SER A 39 -0.80 5.65 -2.80
N GLY A 40 -1.50 6.76 -3.03
CA GLY A 40 -2.84 6.78 -3.61
C GLY A 40 -3.98 6.67 -2.59
N ILE A 41 -3.68 6.78 -1.29
CA ILE A 41 -4.69 6.84 -0.22
C ILE A 41 -5.11 8.31 -0.11
N THR A 42 -6.04 8.73 -0.96
CA THR A 42 -6.47 10.14 -1.07
C THR A 42 -7.67 10.48 -0.20
N ASN A 43 -8.37 9.47 0.34
CA ASN A 43 -9.50 9.68 1.22
C ASN A 43 -9.02 10.00 2.65
N PRO A 44 -9.35 11.18 3.23
CA PRO A 44 -8.92 11.57 4.57
C PRO A 44 -9.26 10.55 5.67
N SER A 45 -10.40 9.86 5.56
CA SER A 45 -10.80 8.81 6.50
C SER A 45 -9.90 7.59 6.42
N PHE A 46 -9.49 7.20 5.20
CA PHE A 46 -8.55 6.10 4.97
C PHE A 46 -7.13 6.45 5.36
N VAL A 47 -6.69 7.69 5.13
CA VAL A 47 -5.39 8.17 5.62
C VAL A 47 -5.34 8.08 7.14
N LYS A 48 -6.39 8.54 7.84
CA LYS A 48 -6.45 8.48 9.31
C LYS A 48 -6.46 7.04 9.83
N ALA A 49 -7.20 6.14 9.18
CA ALA A 49 -7.27 4.74 9.55
C ALA A 49 -5.94 4.00 9.29
N ALA A 50 -5.36 4.17 8.10
CA ALA A 50 -4.06 3.59 7.74
C ALA A 50 -2.96 4.11 8.67
N ARG A 51 -2.97 5.41 9.01
CA ARG A 51 -2.03 5.98 9.97
C ARG A 51 -2.14 5.30 11.34
N ALA A 52 -3.37 5.12 11.85
CA ALA A 52 -3.58 4.48 13.15
C ALA A 52 -3.13 2.99 13.17
N LEU A 53 -3.17 2.31 12.02
CA LEU A 53 -2.69 0.93 11.88
C LEU A 53 -1.17 0.82 11.79
N LEU A 54 -0.52 1.81 11.18
CA LEU A 54 0.92 1.82 10.91
C LEU A 54 1.74 2.50 12.02
N GLU A 55 1.18 3.47 12.73
CA GLU A 55 1.85 4.17 13.85
C GLU A 55 2.43 3.22 14.91
N PRO A 56 1.75 2.13 15.34
CA PRO A 56 2.32 1.17 16.29
C PRO A 56 3.45 0.31 15.72
N ARG A 57 3.57 0.24 14.38
CA ARG A 57 4.56 -0.57 13.65
C ARG A 57 5.83 0.23 13.33
N VAL A 58 5.84 1.54 13.59
CA VAL A 58 7.02 2.40 13.40
C VAL A 58 7.93 2.26 14.62
N ALA A 59 9.14 1.78 14.38
CA ALA A 59 10.21 1.74 15.36
C ALA A 59 10.99 3.06 15.34
N MET A 60 11.19 3.63 16.53
CA MET A 60 12.00 4.84 16.75
C MET A 60 13.39 4.48 17.29
N ASP A 61 13.91 3.34 16.82
CA ASP A 61 15.11 2.73 17.39
C ASP A 61 16.39 3.50 17.03
N THR A 62 16.33 4.35 16.01
CA THR A 62 17.44 5.16 15.49
C THR A 62 17.01 6.59 15.16
N ASP A 63 17.98 7.46 14.81
CA ASP A 63 17.71 8.84 14.34
C ASP A 63 16.81 8.87 13.10
N ASP A 64 16.83 7.79 12.31
CA ASP A 64 15.90 7.54 11.22
C ASP A 64 14.75 6.65 11.68
N ALA A 65 13.52 7.07 11.36
CA ALA A 65 12.32 6.30 11.63
C ALA A 65 12.22 5.15 10.64
N SER A 66 12.12 3.92 11.16
CA SER A 66 11.97 2.71 10.35
C SER A 66 10.65 2.03 10.67
N MET A 67 10.06 1.37 9.69
CA MET A 67 8.81 0.64 9.84
C MET A 67 9.01 -0.80 9.38
N ASP A 68 8.56 -1.74 10.20
CA ASP A 68 8.50 -3.15 9.82
C ASP A 68 7.05 -3.53 9.50
N ILE A 69 6.86 -4.05 8.29
CA ILE A 69 5.58 -4.56 7.77
C ILE A 69 5.61 -6.09 7.60
N GLY A 70 6.47 -6.78 8.34
CA GLY A 70 6.74 -8.21 8.18
C GLY A 70 7.73 -8.53 7.05
N LEU A 71 8.43 -7.50 6.55
CA LEU A 71 9.47 -7.61 5.51
C LEU A 71 10.83 -7.11 6.00
N GLY A 72 10.95 -6.89 7.32
CA GLY A 72 12.12 -6.29 7.95
C GLY A 72 12.05 -4.76 8.00
N PRO A 73 12.94 -4.12 8.79
CA PRO A 73 12.96 -2.68 8.96
C PRO A 73 13.35 -1.98 7.65
N MET A 74 12.47 -1.09 7.18
CA MET A 74 12.74 -0.23 6.03
C MET A 74 12.21 1.18 6.26
N GLY A 75 12.58 2.12 5.39
CA GLY A 75 12.09 3.50 5.46
C GLY A 75 10.57 3.57 5.34
N ILE A 76 9.96 4.54 6.04
CA ILE A 76 8.50 4.73 6.11
C ILE A 76 7.87 4.76 4.71
N ALA A 77 8.44 5.53 3.78
CA ALA A 77 7.91 5.64 2.41
C ALA A 77 7.85 4.29 1.67
N GLU A 78 8.90 3.48 1.76
CA GLU A 78 8.96 2.18 1.09
C GLU A 78 8.05 1.15 1.75
N ALA A 79 8.00 1.16 3.09
CA ALA A 79 7.10 0.30 3.85
C ALA A 79 5.63 0.63 3.57
N VAL A 80 5.25 1.91 3.50
CA VAL A 80 3.88 2.32 3.15
C VAL A 80 3.53 1.90 1.73
N LYS A 81 4.44 2.09 0.77
CA LYS A 81 4.23 1.69 -0.63
C LYS A 81 3.98 0.18 -0.77
N ARG A 82 4.78 -0.63 -0.06
CA ARG A 82 4.64 -2.10 -0.06
C ARG A 82 3.38 -2.54 0.68
N TRP A 83 3.05 -1.91 1.79
CA TRP A 83 1.80 -2.17 2.51
C TRP A 83 0.57 -1.83 1.66
N ALA A 84 0.58 -0.68 0.99
CA ALA A 84 -0.49 -0.24 0.07
C ALA A 84 -0.66 -1.19 -1.13
N ALA A 85 0.42 -1.84 -1.59
CA ALA A 85 0.39 -2.87 -2.62
C ALA A 85 -0.07 -4.24 -2.11
N GLY A 86 -0.03 -4.48 -0.79
CA GLY A 86 -0.43 -5.73 -0.16
C GLY A 86 -1.92 -5.83 0.11
N ASP A 87 -2.36 -6.99 0.65
CA ASP A 87 -3.77 -7.28 0.90
C ASP A 87 -4.44 -6.35 1.92
N GLU A 88 -3.70 -5.90 2.94
CA GLU A 88 -4.19 -4.96 3.94
C GLU A 88 -4.36 -3.55 3.37
N GLY A 89 -3.35 -3.04 2.66
CA GLY A 89 -3.31 -1.64 2.23
C GLY A 89 -4.06 -1.37 0.92
N LYS A 90 -4.23 -2.37 0.04
CA LYS A 90 -4.95 -2.19 -1.24
C LYS A 90 -6.38 -1.69 -1.08
N SER A 91 -7.03 -2.05 0.03
CA SER A 91 -8.40 -1.63 0.36
C SER A 91 -8.51 -0.14 0.70
N PHE A 92 -7.40 0.49 1.07
CA PHE A 92 -7.32 1.91 1.41
C PHE A 92 -6.95 2.78 0.21
N VAL A 93 -6.34 2.18 -0.83
CA VAL A 93 -6.00 2.88 -2.07
C VAL A 93 -7.29 3.23 -2.81
N ALA A 94 -7.42 4.49 -3.21
CA ALA A 94 -8.61 4.92 -3.93
C ALA A 94 -8.73 4.11 -5.25
N PRO A 95 -9.89 3.47 -5.52
CA PRO A 95 -10.08 2.81 -6.80
C PRO A 95 -9.96 3.86 -7.91
N ALA A 96 -9.27 3.52 -8.99
CA ALA A 96 -9.20 4.38 -10.16
C ALA A 96 -10.63 4.69 -10.62
N LYS A 97 -10.99 5.98 -10.72
CA LYS A 97 -12.34 6.42 -11.07
C LYS A 97 -12.40 6.74 -12.57
N GLY A 98 -13.14 5.92 -13.31
CA GLY A 98 -13.48 6.11 -14.72
C GLY A 98 -14.28 4.91 -15.24
N ASP A 99 -15.19 5.11 -16.21
CA ASP A 99 -16.05 4.08 -16.82
C ASP A 99 -15.30 2.89 -17.47
N ASN A 100 -13.97 2.85 -17.39
CA ASN A 100 -13.08 1.81 -17.89
C ASN A 100 -11.87 1.55 -16.97
N ALA A 101 -11.96 1.94 -15.69
CA ALA A 101 -10.87 1.77 -14.76
C ALA A 101 -10.73 0.29 -14.34
N LYS A 102 -9.84 -0.44 -15.04
CA LYS A 102 -9.38 -1.77 -14.63
C LYS A 102 -8.84 -1.69 -13.20
N GLY A 103 -9.56 -2.31 -12.26
CA GLY A 103 -9.01 -2.65 -10.97
C GLY A 103 -7.70 -3.42 -11.13
N ASN A 104 -6.76 -3.17 -10.23
CA ASN A 104 -5.46 -3.83 -10.21
C ASN A 104 -5.61 -5.30 -9.79
N ASP A 105 -6.15 -6.13 -10.68
CA ASP A 105 -6.07 -7.60 -10.64
C ASP A 105 -4.71 -8.06 -11.19
N GLY A 106 -3.65 -7.69 -10.48
CA GLY A 106 -2.32 -8.26 -10.71
C GLY A 106 -2.23 -9.63 -10.05
N GLY A 107 -2.70 -10.69 -10.72
CA GLY A 107 -2.69 -12.03 -10.11
C GLY A 107 -2.78 -13.27 -11.00
N HIS A 108 -3.16 -13.17 -12.27
CA HIS A 108 -2.85 -14.16 -13.31
C HIS A 108 -3.43 -13.59 -14.59
N GLN A 109 -2.59 -13.35 -15.60
CA GLN A 109 -3.09 -13.41 -16.96
C GLN A 109 -3.46 -14.88 -17.23
N GLN A 110 -4.61 -15.32 -16.70
CA GLN A 110 -5.42 -16.23 -17.49
C GLN A 110 -5.80 -15.37 -18.68
N GLN A 111 -4.99 -15.52 -19.73
CA GLN A 111 -5.45 -15.40 -21.08
C GLN A 111 -6.69 -16.28 -21.12
N THR A 112 -7.86 -15.69 -20.85
CA THR A 112 -9.12 -16.29 -21.24
C THR A 112 -9.00 -16.29 -22.75
N THR A 113 -8.41 -17.35 -23.28
CA THR A 113 -8.79 -17.85 -24.58
C THR A 113 -10.28 -17.94 -24.47
N LYS A 114 -10.98 -16.89 -24.91
CA LYS A 114 -12.42 -16.88 -25.04
C LYS A 114 -12.66 -18.10 -25.92
N GLY A 115 -13.08 -19.19 -25.29
CA GLY A 115 -13.37 -20.43 -25.97
C GLY A 115 -14.54 -20.12 -26.87
N ASP A 116 -14.25 -19.67 -28.08
CA ASP A 116 -15.25 -19.57 -29.11
C ASP A 116 -15.47 -21.01 -29.57
N PHE A 117 -16.47 -21.66 -28.98
CA PHE A 117 -16.88 -23.04 -29.28
C PHE A 117 -17.54 -23.14 -30.67
N GLY A 118 -16.99 -22.41 -31.65
CA GLY A 118 -17.38 -22.41 -33.05
C GLY A 118 -18.25 -21.24 -33.50
N GLY A 119 -18.50 -20.22 -32.69
CA GLY A 119 -19.34 -19.09 -33.10
C GLY A 119 -20.74 -19.49 -33.58
N ASP A 120 -21.36 -18.63 -34.40
CA ASP A 120 -22.62 -18.93 -35.09
C ASP A 120 -22.41 -19.97 -36.22
N THR A 121 -23.50 -20.54 -36.73
CA THR A 121 -23.45 -21.61 -37.76
C THR A 121 -22.58 -21.24 -38.96
N LYS A 122 -22.53 -19.96 -39.36
CA LYS A 122 -21.71 -19.50 -40.48
C LYS A 122 -20.21 -19.59 -40.16
N ALA A 123 -19.82 -19.25 -38.93
CA ALA A 123 -18.44 -19.39 -38.47
C ALA A 123 -18.00 -20.86 -38.41
N ARG A 124 -18.90 -21.77 -37.98
CA ARG A 124 -18.65 -23.22 -38.00
C ARG A 124 -18.40 -23.74 -39.41
N THR A 125 -19.26 -23.38 -40.37
CA THR A 125 -19.11 -23.81 -41.77
C THR A 125 -17.81 -23.27 -42.38
N ALA A 126 -17.48 -22.00 -42.16
CA ALA A 126 -16.24 -21.42 -42.65
C ALA A 126 -14.98 -22.10 -42.05
N ALA A 127 -15.01 -22.43 -40.76
CA ALA A 127 -13.91 -23.14 -40.11
C ALA A 127 -13.74 -24.58 -40.61
N ILE A 128 -14.84 -25.26 -40.94
CA ILE A 128 -14.81 -26.61 -41.54
C ILE A 128 -14.24 -26.52 -42.96
N ALA A 129 -14.71 -25.59 -43.80
CA ALA A 129 -14.20 -25.39 -45.16
C ALA A 129 -12.71 -25.05 -45.19
N ALA A 130 -12.24 -24.23 -44.24
CA ALA A 130 -10.82 -23.89 -44.13
C ALA A 130 -9.93 -25.08 -43.70
N LYS A 131 -10.48 -26.06 -42.98
CA LYS A 131 -9.73 -27.23 -42.50
C LYS A 131 -9.81 -28.44 -43.44
N PHE A 132 -10.88 -28.54 -44.23
CA PHE A 132 -11.13 -29.65 -45.15
C PHE A 132 -11.53 -29.12 -46.54
N PRO A 133 -10.59 -28.53 -47.30
CA PRO A 133 -10.86 -28.01 -48.64
C PRO A 133 -11.26 -29.12 -49.63
N GLU A 134 -10.95 -30.39 -49.35
CA GLU A 134 -11.34 -31.55 -50.17
C GLU A 134 -12.82 -31.95 -50.10
N LEU A 135 -13.64 -31.36 -49.22
CA LEU A 135 -15.07 -31.67 -49.10
C LEU A 135 -16.00 -30.80 -49.97
N GLU A 136 -15.45 -29.81 -50.70
CA GLU A 136 -16.22 -28.96 -51.65
C GLU A 136 -16.00 -29.34 -53.13
N ALA A 137 -15.89 -30.64 -53.43
CA ALA A 137 -15.94 -31.18 -54.79
C ALA A 137 -17.22 -32.01 -55.01
#